data_AF-A0A2H0RQJ7-F1
#
_entry.id   AF-A0A2H0RQJ7-F1
#
_cell.length_a   1.000
_cell.length_b   1.000
_cell.length_c   1.000
_cell.angle_alpha   90.00
_cell.angle_beta   90.00
_cell.angle_gamma   90.00
#
_symmetry.space_group_name_H-M   'P 1'
#
loop_
_entity.id
_entity.type
_entity.pdbx_description
1 polymer ?
#
loop_
_entity_poly.entity_id
_entity_poly.type
_entity_poly.pdbx_seq_one_letter_code
_entity_poly.pdbx_strand_id
1 'polypeptide(L)'
;MAGSLFQRLRSLEPEEQILNGASVVALVGVFLPWASGHMLGSDRVVYSGLGFYTSFVGISILLIHIFVLLITLLPLAGGPILIRKQYREYVRLFCGAQATVLVLAALSVLAKVTFEFSRMEIRFGIFVAFIGSVIVLFYGLLRVQEQRRSQVRELFHHPEDSSATSSRPDQLSHPRPPPPPSAPQPEDHRLHLNL
;
A
#
# COMPACT_ATOMS: atom_id res chain seq x y z
N MET A 1 -8.07 -24.41 5.14
CA MET A 1 -7.25 -23.35 5.77
C MET A 1 -6.80 -22.27 4.77
N ALA A 2 -6.36 -22.61 3.55
CA ALA A 2 -6.03 -21.60 2.53
C ALA A 2 -7.23 -20.71 2.13
N GLY A 3 -8.43 -21.27 2.00
CA GLY A 3 -9.64 -20.51 1.65
C GLY A 3 -10.04 -19.43 2.66
N SER A 4 -9.87 -19.68 3.96
CA SER A 4 -10.16 -18.69 5.00
C SER A 4 -9.13 -17.55 5.04
N LEU A 5 -7.88 -17.81 4.67
CA LEU A 5 -6.85 -16.77 4.54
C LEU A 5 -7.12 -15.89 3.32
N PHE A 6 -7.52 -16.48 2.19
CA PHE A 6 -7.86 -15.73 0.99
C PHE A 6 -9.08 -14.82 1.18
N GLN A 7 -10.08 -15.30 1.94
CA GLN A 7 -11.25 -14.51 2.29
C GLN A 7 -10.90 -13.35 3.25
N ARG A 8 -9.96 -13.58 4.18
CA ARG A 8 -9.43 -12.53 5.07
C ARG A 8 -8.53 -11.52 4.35
N LEU A 9 -7.77 -11.95 3.35
CA LEU A 9 -7.00 -11.07 2.47
C LEU A 9 -7.93 -10.15 1.66
N ARG A 10 -9.07 -10.66 1.22
CA ARG A 10 -10.08 -9.87 0.48
C ARG A 10 -10.82 -8.87 1.37
N SER A 11 -10.86 -9.09 2.69
CA SER A 11 -11.40 -8.13 3.66
C SER A 11 -10.40 -7.09 4.13
N LEU A 12 -9.14 -7.15 3.67
CA LEU A 12 -8.16 -6.09 3.95
C LEU A 12 -8.56 -4.80 3.25
N GLU A 13 -8.13 -3.67 3.83
CA GLU A 13 -8.15 -2.38 3.16
C GLU A 13 -7.46 -2.46 1.79
N PRO A 14 -8.03 -1.83 0.75
CA PRO A 14 -7.56 -1.98 -0.63
C PRO A 14 -6.08 -1.57 -0.80
N GLU A 15 -5.58 -0.65 0.01
CA GLU A 15 -4.18 -0.22 -0.01
C GLU A 15 -3.24 -1.33 0.50
N GLU A 16 -3.65 -2.11 1.51
CA GLU A 16 -2.86 -3.28 1.95
C GLU A 16 -2.90 -4.39 0.88
N GLN A 17 -4.02 -4.56 0.18
CA GLN A 17 -4.10 -5.51 -0.93
C GLN A 17 -3.14 -5.13 -2.06
N ILE A 18 -3.07 -3.84 -2.42
CA ILE A 18 -2.16 -3.35 -3.46
C ILE A 18 -0.71 -3.50 -3.03
N LEU A 19 -0.37 -3.17 -1.78
CA LEU A 19 1.00 -3.32 -1.26
C LEU A 19 1.47 -4.78 -1.28
N ASN A 20 0.65 -5.71 -0.79
CA ASN A 20 0.99 -7.14 -0.81
C ASN A 20 1.02 -7.69 -2.25
N GLY A 21 0.06 -7.28 -3.09
CA GLY A 21 0.02 -7.65 -4.50
C GLY A 21 1.29 -7.21 -5.24
N ALA A 22 1.72 -5.97 -5.04
CA ALA A 22 2.95 -5.43 -5.61
C ALA A 22 4.20 -6.18 -5.10
N SER A 23 4.22 -6.57 -3.83
CA SER A 23 5.30 -7.38 -3.25
C SER A 23 5.37 -8.78 -3.89
N VAL A 24 4.21 -9.41 -4.15
CA VAL A 24 4.13 -10.68 -4.89
C VAL A 24 4.60 -10.53 -6.32
N VAL A 25 4.18 -9.46 -7.02
CA VAL A 25 4.64 -9.16 -8.38
C VAL A 25 6.16 -8.98 -8.41
N ALA A 26 6.72 -8.27 -7.42
CA ALA A 26 8.16 -8.10 -7.31
C ALA A 26 8.89 -9.44 -7.09
N LEU A 27 8.35 -10.32 -6.24
CA LEU A 27 8.89 -11.68 -6.05
C LEU A 27 8.89 -12.48 -7.34
N VAL A 28 7.78 -12.50 -8.07
CA VAL A 28 7.69 -13.16 -9.38
C VAL A 28 8.73 -12.57 -10.34
N GLY A 29 8.91 -11.25 -10.32
CA GLY A 29 9.95 -10.54 -11.08
C GLY A 29 11.37 -11.06 -10.86
N VAL A 30 11.73 -11.49 -9.65
CA VAL A 30 13.06 -12.03 -9.33
C VAL A 30 13.30 -13.39 -9.99
N PHE A 31 12.27 -14.23 -10.10
CA PHE A 31 12.36 -15.55 -10.76
C PHE A 31 12.35 -15.47 -12.28
N LEU A 32 11.84 -14.37 -12.83
CA LEU A 32 11.83 -14.14 -14.27
C LEU A 32 13.24 -13.88 -14.81
N PRO A 33 13.47 -14.08 -16.12
CA PRO A 33 14.73 -13.77 -16.75
C PRO A 33 15.12 -12.29 -16.60
N TRP A 34 16.30 -12.03 -16.04
CA TRP A 34 16.87 -10.69 -15.89
C TRP A 34 17.84 -10.37 -17.01
N ALA A 35 18.61 -11.35 -17.43
CA ALA A 35 19.54 -11.20 -18.54
C ALA A 35 19.59 -12.48 -19.37
N SER A 36 19.92 -12.34 -20.65
CA SER A 36 20.35 -13.48 -21.47
C SER A 36 21.49 -13.10 -22.37
N GLY A 37 22.31 -14.06 -22.72
CA GLY A 37 23.34 -13.83 -23.72
C GLY A 37 23.97 -15.13 -24.20
N HIS A 38 24.99 -14.97 -25.04
CA HIS A 38 25.82 -16.09 -25.49
C HIS A 38 27.17 -15.98 -24.79
N MET A 39 27.56 -17.02 -24.04
CA MET A 39 28.96 -17.16 -23.64
C MET A 39 29.78 -17.63 -24.85
N LEU A 40 31.03 -17.18 -24.99
CA LEU A 40 31.87 -17.47 -26.16
C LEU A 40 31.88 -18.99 -26.46
N GLY A 41 31.26 -19.38 -27.58
CA GLY A 41 31.22 -20.77 -28.05
C GLY A 41 30.10 -21.65 -27.49
N SER A 42 29.20 -21.13 -26.66
CA SER A 42 28.09 -21.87 -26.04
C SER A 42 26.71 -21.36 -26.50
N ASP A 43 25.71 -22.21 -26.36
CA ASP A 43 24.30 -21.89 -26.56
C ASP A 43 23.83 -20.72 -25.68
N ARG A 44 22.71 -20.10 -26.07
CA ARG A 44 22.09 -18.97 -25.36
C ARG A 44 21.73 -19.37 -23.93
N VAL A 45 22.35 -18.73 -22.95
CA VAL A 45 22.05 -18.93 -21.52
C VAL A 45 21.14 -17.81 -21.03
N VAL A 46 20.15 -18.18 -20.22
CA VAL A 46 19.21 -17.24 -19.59
C VAL A 46 19.45 -17.25 -18.09
N TYR A 47 19.69 -16.07 -17.52
CA TYR A 47 19.92 -15.88 -16.09
C TYR A 47 18.72 -15.15 -15.47
N SER A 48 18.16 -15.73 -14.42
CA SER A 48 17.19 -15.05 -13.54
C SER A 48 17.92 -14.15 -12.54
N GLY A 49 17.18 -13.38 -11.74
CA GLY A 49 17.77 -12.53 -10.69
C GLY A 49 18.53 -13.30 -9.62
N LEU A 50 18.30 -14.61 -9.49
CA LEU A 50 19.01 -15.50 -8.57
C LEU A 50 20.29 -16.09 -9.17
N GLY A 51 20.48 -15.98 -10.49
CA GLY A 51 21.68 -16.43 -11.18
C GLY A 51 22.67 -15.31 -11.44
N PHE A 52 23.89 -15.69 -11.84
CA PHE A 52 24.90 -14.77 -12.40
C PHE A 52 25.41 -13.70 -11.40
N TYR A 53 25.96 -12.59 -11.90
CA TYR A 53 26.56 -11.50 -11.11
C TYR A 53 25.57 -10.78 -10.17
N THR A 54 24.26 -10.92 -10.40
CA THR A 54 23.23 -10.29 -9.55
C THR A 54 22.60 -11.21 -8.52
N SER A 55 23.05 -12.46 -8.42
CA SER A 55 22.50 -13.46 -7.49
C SER A 55 22.36 -12.95 -6.05
N PHE A 56 23.41 -12.35 -5.49
CA PHE A 56 23.38 -11.79 -4.13
C PHE A 56 22.33 -10.68 -3.98
N VAL A 57 22.21 -9.80 -4.99
CA VAL A 57 21.25 -8.69 -4.98
C VAL A 57 19.83 -9.23 -5.14
N GLY A 58 19.60 -10.19 -6.05
CA GLY A 58 18.30 -10.83 -6.26
C GLY A 58 17.81 -11.59 -5.03
N ILE A 59 18.69 -12.34 -4.35
CA ILE A 59 18.36 -13.00 -3.07
C ILE A 59 18.00 -11.95 -2.01
N SER A 60 18.75 -10.86 -1.92
CA SER A 60 18.45 -9.78 -0.96
C SER A 60 17.07 -9.16 -1.21
N ILE A 61 16.73 -8.86 -2.47
CA ILE A 61 15.42 -8.35 -2.87
C ILE A 61 14.31 -9.36 -2.52
N LEU A 62 14.55 -10.64 -2.81
CA LEU A 62 13.61 -11.72 -2.51
C LEU A 62 13.35 -11.82 -1.00
N LEU A 63 14.39 -11.81 -0.17
CA LEU A 63 14.25 -11.87 1.29
C LEU A 63 13.51 -10.65 1.84
N ILE A 64 13.77 -9.45 1.32
CA ILE A 64 13.07 -8.23 1.73
C ILE A 64 11.57 -8.33 1.41
N HIS A 65 11.19 -8.76 0.20
CA HIS A 65 9.77 -8.88 -0.15
C HIS A 65 9.06 -10.01 0.60
N ILE A 66 9.74 -11.14 0.86
CA ILE A 66 9.20 -12.18 1.75
C ILE A 66 8.97 -11.60 3.15
N PHE A 67 9.91 -10.83 3.69
CA PHE A 67 9.77 -10.21 5.01
C PHE A 67 8.61 -9.22 5.06
N VAL A 68 8.43 -8.38 4.03
CA VAL A 68 7.28 -7.47 3.91
C VAL A 68 5.96 -8.24 3.94
N LEU A 69 5.86 -9.33 3.16
CA LEU A 69 4.67 -10.20 3.17
C LEU A 69 4.46 -10.86 4.53
N LEU A 70 5.54 -11.31 5.18
CA LEU A 70 5.48 -11.97 6.49
C LEU A 70 4.91 -11.04 7.57
N ILE A 71 5.35 -9.77 7.58
CA ILE A 71 4.81 -8.74 8.49
C ILE A 71 3.31 -8.57 8.32
N THR A 72 2.78 -8.74 7.10
CA THR A 72 1.33 -8.65 6.85
C THR A 72 0.60 -9.95 7.18
N LEU A 73 1.13 -11.09 6.75
CA LEU A 73 0.44 -12.38 6.83
C LEU A 73 0.38 -12.95 8.26
N LEU A 74 1.43 -12.76 9.07
CA LEU A 74 1.44 -13.26 10.46
C LEU A 74 0.31 -12.71 11.33
N PRO A 75 0.10 -11.39 11.43
CA PRO A 75 -1.00 -10.86 12.23
C PRO A 75 -2.37 -11.27 11.66
N LEU A 76 -2.50 -11.44 10.33
CA LEU A 76 -3.74 -11.92 9.70
C LEU A 76 -4.07 -13.37 10.01
N ALA A 77 -3.03 -14.20 10.17
CA ALA A 77 -3.15 -15.60 10.58
C ALA A 77 -3.46 -15.77 12.07
N GLY A 78 -3.47 -14.67 12.86
CA GLY A 78 -3.61 -14.71 14.31
C GLY A 78 -2.31 -15.06 15.04
N GLY A 79 -1.16 -14.90 14.37
CA GLY A 79 0.16 -15.15 14.92
C GLY A 79 0.67 -14.03 15.84
N PRO A 80 1.85 -14.23 16.46
CA PRO A 80 2.46 -13.23 17.33
C PRO A 80 2.80 -11.94 16.57
N ILE A 81 2.61 -10.81 17.23
CA ILE A 81 2.93 -9.49 16.67
C ILE A 81 4.46 -9.35 16.64
N LEU A 82 5.06 -9.54 15.46
CA LEU A 82 6.51 -9.44 15.25
C LEU A 82 7.07 -8.03 15.49
N ILE A 83 6.29 -7.00 15.13
CA ILE A 83 6.70 -5.60 15.19
C ILE A 83 5.57 -4.79 15.84
N ARG A 84 5.93 -3.89 16.76
CA ARG A 84 4.97 -2.97 17.37
C ARG A 84 4.20 -2.21 16.29
N LYS A 85 2.88 -2.13 16.42
CA LYS A 85 1.96 -1.52 15.44
C LYS A 85 2.42 -0.13 14.96
N GLN A 86 3.01 0.66 15.86
CA GLN A 86 3.50 2.01 15.58
C GLN A 86 4.65 2.07 14.56
N TYR A 87 5.54 1.07 14.53
CA TYR A 87 6.71 1.05 13.64
C TYR A 87 6.52 0.20 12.38
N ARG A 88 5.41 -0.54 12.28
CA ARG A 88 5.14 -1.46 11.17
C ARG A 88 5.22 -0.76 9.81
N GLU A 89 4.56 0.39 9.65
CA GLU A 89 4.55 1.10 8.37
C GLU A 89 5.90 1.73 8.02
N TYR A 90 6.66 2.18 9.03
CA TYR A 90 8.03 2.68 8.83
C TYR A 90 8.98 1.57 8.36
N VAL A 91 8.89 0.37 8.96
CA VAL A 91 9.69 -0.78 8.54
C VAL A 91 9.35 -1.19 7.11
N ARG A 92 8.06 -1.23 6.77
CA ARG A 92 7.60 -1.51 5.40
C ARG A 92 8.13 -0.48 4.40
N LEU A 93 8.04 0.81 4.72
CA LEU A 93 8.58 1.88 3.88
C LEU A 93 10.10 1.72 3.69
N PHE A 94 10.84 1.47 4.77
CA PHE A 94 12.29 1.27 4.70
C PHE A 94 12.65 0.04 3.85
N CYS A 95 11.97 -1.09 4.04
CA CYS A 95 12.13 -2.28 3.22
C CYS A 95 11.84 -2.01 1.73
N GLY A 96 10.75 -1.29 1.43
CA GLY A 96 10.39 -0.91 0.06
C GLY A 96 11.44 0.01 -0.59
N ALA A 97 11.96 0.98 0.17
CA ALA A 97 13.02 1.88 -0.27
C ALA A 97 14.31 1.09 -0.55
N GLN A 98 14.72 0.23 0.38
CA GLN A 98 15.89 -0.63 0.26
C GLN A 98 15.79 -1.56 -0.95
N ALA A 99 14.64 -2.21 -1.15
CA ALA A 99 14.41 -3.07 -2.32
C ALA A 99 14.52 -2.29 -3.64
N THR A 100 13.94 -1.08 -3.70
CA THR A 100 14.01 -0.23 -4.89
C THR A 100 15.46 0.18 -5.21
N VAL A 101 16.23 0.58 -4.19
CA VAL A 101 17.66 0.90 -4.37
C VAL A 101 18.45 -0.32 -4.83
N LEU A 102 18.20 -1.50 -4.27
CA LEU A 102 18.86 -2.74 -4.68
C LEU A 102 18.53 -3.12 -6.13
N VAL A 103 17.28 -2.94 -6.57
CA VAL A 103 16.90 -3.20 -7.97
C VAL A 103 17.60 -2.22 -8.91
N LEU A 104 17.69 -0.94 -8.56
CA LEU A 104 18.44 0.06 -9.34
C LEU A 104 19.94 -0.27 -9.39
N ALA A 105 20.52 -0.73 -8.27
CA ALA A 105 21.89 -1.18 -8.22
C ALA A 105 22.11 -2.41 -9.13
N ALA A 106 21.20 -3.39 -9.11
CA ALA A 106 21.23 -4.53 -10.02
C ALA A 106 21.13 -4.10 -11.49
N LEU A 107 20.22 -3.16 -11.81
CA LEU A 107 20.09 -2.60 -13.16
C LEU A 107 21.39 -1.94 -13.62
N SER A 108 22.05 -1.18 -12.74
CA SER A 108 23.34 -0.55 -13.03
C SER A 108 24.44 -1.59 -13.34
N VAL A 109 24.52 -2.66 -12.53
CA VAL A 109 25.45 -3.77 -12.76
C VAL A 109 25.13 -4.47 -14.09
N LEU A 110 23.86 -4.78 -14.36
CA LEU A 110 23.45 -5.40 -15.62
C LEU A 110 23.78 -4.52 -16.82
N ALA A 111 23.50 -3.21 -16.73
CA ALA A 111 23.80 -2.27 -17.81
C ALA A 111 25.30 -2.25 -18.10
N LYS A 112 26.14 -2.17 -17.06
CA LYS A 112 27.60 -2.23 -17.21
C LYS A 112 28.05 -3.52 -17.91
N VAL A 113 27.58 -4.67 -17.43
CA VAL A 113 27.94 -5.98 -18.02
C VAL A 113 27.42 -6.10 -19.47
N THR A 114 26.25 -5.55 -19.76
CA THR A 114 25.67 -5.50 -21.12
C THR A 114 26.56 -4.69 -22.07
N PHE A 115 27.14 -3.58 -21.60
CA PHE A 115 28.09 -2.80 -22.39
C PHE A 115 29.43 -3.51 -22.59
N GLU A 116 29.91 -4.26 -21.58
CA GLU A 116 31.17 -5.01 -21.67
C GLU A 116 31.03 -6.26 -22.58
N PHE A 117 29.88 -6.93 -22.55
CA PHE A 117 29.59 -8.10 -23.38
C PHE A 117 28.53 -7.76 -24.43
N SER A 118 28.97 -7.43 -25.64
CA SER A 118 28.11 -7.03 -26.79
C SER A 118 26.99 -8.03 -27.16
N ARG A 119 26.96 -9.25 -26.59
CA ARG A 119 25.93 -10.28 -26.84
C ARG A 119 25.05 -10.57 -25.62
N MET A 120 25.09 -9.73 -24.60
CA MET A 120 24.20 -9.82 -23.44
C MET A 120 23.06 -8.81 -23.58
N GLU A 121 21.86 -9.22 -23.18
CA GLU A 121 20.62 -8.44 -23.29
C GLU A 121 19.90 -8.42 -21.94
N ILE A 122 19.41 -7.25 -21.53
CA ILE A 122 18.55 -7.09 -20.36
C ILE A 122 17.14 -7.56 -20.72
N ARG A 123 16.50 -8.30 -19.81
CA ARG A 123 15.16 -8.87 -20.00
C ARG A 123 14.13 -8.28 -19.05
N PHE A 124 12.87 -8.60 -19.33
CA PHE A 124 11.73 -8.00 -18.64
C PHE A 124 11.64 -8.25 -17.14
N GLY A 125 12.23 -9.34 -16.61
CA GLY A 125 12.09 -9.71 -15.20
C GLY A 125 12.58 -8.63 -14.24
N ILE A 126 13.69 -7.95 -14.57
CA ILE A 126 14.23 -6.89 -13.73
C ILE A 126 13.32 -5.65 -13.71
N PHE A 127 12.63 -5.35 -14.83
CA PHE A 127 11.66 -4.26 -14.88
C PHE A 127 10.39 -4.59 -14.10
N VAL A 128 9.93 -5.85 -14.11
CA VAL A 128 8.81 -6.30 -13.27
C VAL A 128 9.16 -6.17 -11.79
N ALA A 129 10.35 -6.61 -11.39
CA ALA A 129 10.85 -6.44 -10.02
C ALA A 129 10.98 -4.96 -9.61
N PHE A 130 11.41 -4.11 -10.54
CA PHE A 130 11.51 -2.67 -10.33
C PHE A 130 10.14 -2.03 -10.11
N ILE A 131 9.20 -2.25 -11.03
CA ILE A 131 7.83 -1.69 -10.93
C ILE A 131 7.16 -2.15 -9.63
N GLY A 132 7.25 -3.45 -9.30
CA GLY A 132 6.70 -3.96 -8.04
C GLY A 132 7.31 -3.29 -6.81
N SER A 133 8.65 -3.14 -6.78
CA SER A 133 9.34 -2.50 -5.65
C SER A 133 9.00 -1.01 -5.51
N VAL A 134 8.87 -0.30 -6.64
CA VAL A 134 8.46 1.11 -6.67
C VAL A 134 7.03 1.28 -6.16
N ILE A 135 6.10 0.43 -6.57
CA ILE A 135 4.72 0.46 -6.06
C ILE A 135 4.70 0.23 -4.54
N VAL A 136 5.45 -0.76 -4.04
CA VAL A 136 5.58 -1.02 -2.59
C VAL A 136 6.11 0.20 -1.85
N LEU A 137 7.14 0.86 -2.37
CA LEU A 137 7.72 2.09 -1.82
C LEU A 137 6.67 3.22 -1.74
N PHE A 138 5.96 3.49 -2.85
CA PHE A 138 4.96 4.54 -2.89
C PHE A 138 3.79 4.28 -1.92
N TYR A 139 3.25 3.06 -1.91
CA TYR A 139 2.15 2.72 -1.00
C TYR A 139 2.59 2.70 0.47
N GLY A 140 3.83 2.26 0.76
CA GLY A 140 4.40 2.38 2.10
C GLY A 140 4.52 3.84 2.55
N LEU A 141 4.85 4.75 1.64
CA LEU A 141 4.95 6.18 1.94
C LEU A 141 3.58 6.79 2.23
N LEU A 142 2.58 6.47 1.40
CA LEU A 142 1.20 6.91 1.62
C LEU A 142 0.67 6.42 2.97
N ARG A 143 0.95 5.17 3.36
CA ARG A 143 0.56 4.62 4.66
C ARG A 143 1.23 5.33 5.83
N VAL A 144 2.51 5.67 5.73
CA VAL A 144 3.19 6.46 6.76
C VAL A 144 2.57 7.86 6.88
N GLN A 145 2.17 8.49 5.76
CA GLN A 145 1.48 9.78 5.79
C GLN A 145 0.10 9.68 6.44
N GLU A 146 -0.68 8.65 6.10
CA GLU A 146 -1.99 8.38 6.70
C GLU A 146 -1.88 8.12 8.21
N GLN A 147 -0.89 7.33 8.63
CA GLN A 147 -0.61 7.06 10.04
C GLN A 147 -0.26 8.35 10.80
N ARG A 148 0.53 9.26 10.20
CA ARG A 148 0.83 10.56 10.82
C ARG A 148 -0.41 11.44 10.93
N ARG A 149 -1.26 11.47 9.90
CA ARG A 149 -2.50 12.26 9.92
C ARG A 149 -3.48 11.75 10.97
N SER A 150 -3.64 10.44 11.11
CA SER A 150 -4.50 9.84 12.13
C SER A 150 -4.00 10.12 13.55
N GLN A 151 -2.70 10.01 13.81
CA GLN A 151 -2.10 10.35 15.12
C GLN A 151 -2.34 11.82 15.52
N VAL A 152 -2.21 12.74 14.57
CA VAL A 152 -2.49 14.17 14.82
C VAL A 152 -3.97 14.38 15.11
N ARG A 153 -4.86 13.73 14.37
CA ARG A 153 -6.31 13.82 14.61
C ARG A 153 -6.72 13.28 15.97
N GLU A 154 -6.12 12.16 16.40
CA GLU A 154 -6.32 11.60 17.74
C GLU A 154 -5.84 12.55 18.85
N LEU A 155 -4.76 13.30 18.63
CA LEU A 155 -4.25 14.28 19.60
C LEU A 155 -5.20 15.46 19.81
N PHE A 156 -5.92 15.88 18.76
CA PHE A 156 -6.86 17.01 18.79
C PHE A 156 -8.30 16.61 19.10
N HIS A 157 -8.63 15.32 19.10
CA HIS A 157 -9.91 14.84 19.62
C HIS A 157 -9.77 14.62 21.12
N HIS A 158 -10.27 15.57 21.91
CA HIS A 158 -10.33 15.41 23.35
C HIS A 158 -11.23 14.21 23.72
N PRO A 159 -10.80 13.33 24.64
CA PRO A 159 -11.59 12.17 25.05
C PRO A 159 -12.95 12.55 25.67
N GLU A 160 -13.14 13.81 26.07
CA GLU A 160 -14.39 14.31 26.63
C GLU A 160 -15.54 14.43 25.61
N ASP A 161 -15.24 14.60 24.32
CA ASP A 161 -16.27 14.64 23.27
C ASP A 161 -16.82 13.26 22.89
N SER A 162 -16.09 12.17 23.24
CA SER A 162 -16.50 10.80 22.92
C SER A 162 -17.41 10.16 23.98
N SER A 163 -17.45 10.72 25.19
CA SER A 163 -18.38 10.31 26.25
C SER A 163 -19.82 10.79 26.03
N ALA A 164 -20.08 11.68 25.07
CA ALA A 164 -21.41 12.26 24.88
C ALA A 164 -22.34 11.45 23.95
N THR A 165 -21.92 10.32 23.37
CA THR A 165 -22.74 9.60 22.35
C THR A 165 -22.87 8.09 22.53
N SER A 166 -22.55 7.54 23.69
CA SER A 166 -22.79 6.11 23.99
C SER A 166 -23.61 5.88 25.27
N SER A 167 -24.68 6.64 25.46
CA SER A 167 -25.83 6.24 26.27
C SER A 167 -26.97 7.25 26.10
N ARG A 168 -27.70 7.16 24.98
CA ARG A 168 -29.10 7.61 24.96
C ARG A 168 -29.98 6.37 24.82
N PRO A 169 -30.32 5.67 25.92
CA PRO A 169 -31.61 5.01 25.96
C PRO A 169 -32.68 6.11 25.82
N ASP A 170 -33.74 5.79 25.10
CA ASP A 170 -34.96 6.58 25.01
C ASP A 170 -35.44 7.08 26.39
N GLN A 171 -35.13 8.31 26.76
CA GLN A 171 -35.91 9.16 27.69
C GLN A 171 -35.13 10.43 28.00
N LEU A 172 -35.55 11.54 27.40
CA LEU A 172 -35.73 12.83 28.05
C LEU A 172 -36.29 13.78 26.99
N SER A 173 -37.54 14.12 27.22
CA SER A 173 -38.33 15.14 26.56
C SER A 173 -37.58 16.46 26.48
N HIS A 174 -36.98 16.77 25.33
CA HIS A 174 -36.80 18.16 24.95
C HIS A 174 -38.20 18.73 24.64
N PRO A 175 -38.60 19.88 25.22
CA PRO A 175 -39.73 20.61 24.69
C PRO A 175 -39.40 20.96 23.24
N ARG A 176 -40.29 20.61 22.32
CA ARG A 176 -40.15 21.02 20.92
C ARG A 176 -39.99 22.54 20.90
N PRO A 177 -39.03 23.10 20.14
CA PRO A 177 -39.03 24.54 19.89
C PRO A 177 -40.42 24.93 19.36
N PRO A 178 -41.00 26.04 19.83
CA PRO A 178 -42.30 26.48 19.34
C PRO A 178 -42.24 26.59 17.82
N PRO A 179 -43.31 26.16 17.11
CA PRO A 179 -43.35 26.26 15.67
C PRO A 179 -43.08 27.71 15.25
N PRO A 180 -42.31 27.93 14.18
CA PRO A 180 -42.10 29.28 13.65
C PRO A 180 -43.46 29.93 13.40
N PRO A 181 -43.62 31.23 13.72
CA PRO A 181 -44.87 31.94 13.46
C PRO A 181 -45.24 31.75 11.99
N SER A 182 -46.50 31.36 11.75
CA SER A 182 -47.07 31.24 10.41
C SER A 182 -46.80 32.51 9.62
N ALA A 183 -46.25 32.36 8.41
CA ALA A 183 -45.97 33.47 7.51
C ALA A 183 -47.22 34.37 7.41
N PRO A 184 -47.08 35.71 7.50
CA PRO A 184 -48.20 36.60 7.30
C PRO A 184 -48.81 36.31 5.93
N GLN A 185 -50.12 36.03 5.92
CA GLN A 185 -50.87 35.88 4.68
C GLN A 185 -50.67 37.16 3.86
N PRO A 186 -50.35 37.07 2.56
CA PRO A 186 -50.27 38.24 1.72
C PRO A 186 -51.60 38.97 1.78
N GLU A 187 -51.58 40.24 2.20
CA GLU A 187 -52.76 41.09 2.18
C GLU A 187 -53.23 41.21 0.72
N ASP A 188 -54.42 40.65 0.44
CA ASP A 188 -55.13 40.88 -0.81
C ASP A 188 -55.51 42.36 -0.87
N HIS A 189 -54.62 43.18 -1.43
CA HIS A 189 -54.95 44.54 -1.84
C HIS A 189 -55.98 44.47 -2.97
N ARG A 190 -57.26 44.40 -2.59
CA ARG A 190 -58.38 44.65 -3.50
C ARG A 190 -58.27 46.10 -3.99
N LEU A 191 -57.74 46.26 -5.19
CA LEU A 191 -57.85 47.47 -5.98
C LEU A 191 -59.34 47.75 -6.18
N HIS A 192 -59.89 48.66 -5.37
CA HIS A 192 -61.20 49.27 -5.61
C HIS A 192 -61.09 50.14 -6.86
N LEU A 193 -61.37 49.53 -8.01
CA LEU A 193 -61.68 50.22 -9.26
C LEU A 193 -63.14 50.65 -9.15
N ASN A 194 -63.37 51.82 -8.55
CA ASN A 194 -64.63 52.52 -8.68
C ASN A 194 -64.62 53.33 -9.97
N LEU A 195 -65.75 53.21 -10.67
CA LEU A 195 -66.21 53.94 -11.86
C LEU A 195 -65.82 55.42 -11.91
#